data_AF-A0A5Y1AAH1-F1
#
_entry.id   AF-A0A5Y1AAH1-F1
#
_cell.length_a   1.000
_cell.length_b   1.000
_cell.length_c   1.000
_cell.angle_alpha   90.00
_cell.angle_beta   90.00
_cell.angle_gamma   90.00
#
_symmetry.space_group_name_H-M   'P 1'
#
loop_
_entity.id
_entity.type
_entity.pdbx_description
1 polymer ?
#
loop_
_entity_poly.entity_id
_entity_poly.type
_entity_poly.pdbx_seq_one_letter_code
_entity_poly.pdbx_strand_id
1 'polypeptide(L)'
;VIAAKLNCAPDVHAIKEALALALPSVQSQMENLAVDMGYTPGVLALFYKVAIGSGVAPLVIFMGVGAMTDFGPLLANPRTLLLGAAAQFGIFATVLGALTLNYFGLIAFTLPQAAAIGIIGGADGPTAIYLSGKLAPELLGAIAVAAYSYMALVPLIQPPIMKALTTETERKIRMVQLRTVSKREKILFPVVLLMLVALLLPDAAPLLGMFCFGNLMR
;
A
#
# COMPACT_ATOMS: atom_id res chain seq x y z
N VAL A 1 -25.16 -27.14 -9.76
CA VAL A 1 -25.93 -25.89 -9.55
C VAL A 1 -25.10 -24.66 -9.88
N ILE A 2 -23.96 -24.44 -9.21
CA ILE A 2 -23.08 -23.28 -9.42
C ILE A 2 -22.63 -23.09 -10.87
N ALA A 3 -22.06 -24.13 -11.50
CA ALA A 3 -21.57 -24.07 -12.88
C ALA A 3 -22.67 -23.73 -13.90
N ALA A 4 -23.91 -24.18 -13.67
CA ALA A 4 -25.06 -23.86 -14.52
C ALA A 4 -25.50 -22.39 -14.39
N LYS A 5 -25.32 -21.78 -13.22
CA LYS A 5 -25.58 -20.33 -13.02
C LYS A 5 -24.48 -19.44 -13.59
N LEU A 6 -23.25 -19.96 -13.63
CA LEU A 6 -22.08 -19.26 -14.19
C LEU A 6 -21.81 -19.59 -15.67
N ASN A 7 -22.62 -20.45 -16.30
CA ASN A 7 -22.43 -20.93 -17.67
C ASN A 7 -21.02 -21.46 -17.95
N CYS A 8 -20.44 -22.22 -17.02
CA CYS A 8 -19.10 -22.78 -17.13
C CYS A 8 -19.07 -24.30 -16.89
N ALA A 9 -17.89 -24.91 -17.06
CA ALA A 9 -17.70 -26.33 -16.75
C ALA A 9 -17.86 -26.59 -15.24
N PRO A 10 -18.41 -27.75 -14.83
CA PRO A 10 -18.55 -28.13 -13.43
C PRO A 10 -17.21 -28.59 -12.82
N ASP A 11 -16.21 -27.71 -12.86
CA ASP A 11 -14.86 -27.92 -12.34
C ASP A 11 -14.48 -26.78 -11.39
N VAL A 12 -13.67 -27.07 -10.37
CA VAL A 12 -13.29 -26.10 -9.34
C VAL A 12 -12.45 -24.96 -9.90
N HIS A 13 -11.52 -25.26 -10.81
CA HIS A 13 -10.69 -24.24 -11.45
C HIS A 13 -11.52 -23.41 -12.43
N ALA A 14 -12.33 -24.07 -13.27
CA ALA A 14 -13.20 -23.39 -14.21
C ALA A 14 -14.21 -22.46 -13.51
N ILE A 15 -14.79 -22.87 -12.38
CA ILE A 15 -15.70 -22.04 -11.58
C ILE A 15 -14.97 -20.81 -11.02
N LYS A 16 -13.73 -20.97 -10.52
CA LYS A 16 -12.95 -19.83 -10.00
C LYS A 16 -12.63 -18.81 -11.09
N GLU A 17 -12.21 -19.28 -12.27
CA GLU A 17 -11.92 -18.39 -13.41
C GLU A 17 -13.20 -17.69 -13.89
N ALA A 18 -14.30 -18.42 -14.04
CA ALA A 18 -15.59 -17.85 -14.43
C ALA A 18 -16.09 -16.82 -13.41
N LEU A 19 -15.92 -17.09 -12.11
CA LEU A 19 -16.33 -16.19 -11.04
C LEU A 19 -15.44 -14.93 -11.00
N ALA A 20 -14.14 -15.05 -11.23
CA ALA A 20 -13.21 -13.92 -11.29
C ALA A 20 -13.52 -12.96 -12.46
N LEU A 21 -14.03 -13.48 -13.57
CA LEU A 21 -14.45 -12.69 -14.74
C LEU A 21 -15.89 -12.17 -14.63
N ALA A 22 -16.68 -12.67 -13.67
CA ALA A 22 -18.06 -12.26 -13.49
C ALA A 22 -18.18 -10.87 -12.85
N LEU A 23 -19.31 -10.20 -13.12
CA LEU A 23 -19.63 -8.92 -12.49
C LEU A 23 -19.74 -9.06 -10.96
N PRO A 24 -19.40 -8.02 -10.17
CA PRO A 24 -19.52 -8.08 -8.71
C PRO A 24 -20.95 -8.38 -8.22
N SER A 25 -21.97 -7.93 -8.95
CA SER A 25 -23.37 -8.25 -8.66
C SER A 25 -23.67 -9.74 -8.84
N VAL A 26 -23.10 -10.38 -9.86
CA VAL A 26 -23.21 -11.82 -10.10
C VAL A 26 -22.46 -12.59 -9.01
N GLN A 27 -21.25 -12.17 -8.65
CA GLN A 27 -20.50 -12.78 -7.54
C GLN A 27 -21.31 -12.74 -6.23
N SER A 28 -21.90 -11.60 -5.89
CA SER A 28 -22.75 -11.47 -4.69
C SER A 28 -24.00 -12.36 -4.75
N GLN A 29 -24.61 -12.53 -5.91
CA GLN A 29 -25.74 -13.47 -6.07
C GLN A 29 -25.29 -14.92 -5.88
N MET A 30 -24.10 -15.28 -6.35
CA MET A 30 -23.53 -16.61 -6.14
C MET A 30 -23.17 -16.86 -4.68
N GLU A 31 -22.66 -15.85 -3.96
CA GLU A 31 -22.46 -15.91 -2.50
C GLU A 31 -23.78 -16.15 -1.77
N ASN A 32 -24.84 -15.40 -2.12
CA ASN A 32 -26.17 -15.59 -1.51
C ASN A 32 -26.73 -16.98 -1.79
N LEU A 33 -26.58 -17.49 -3.01
CA LEU A 33 -27.00 -18.86 -3.34
C LEU A 33 -26.27 -19.91 -2.50
N ALA A 34 -24.98 -19.70 -2.20
CA ALA A 34 -24.24 -20.59 -1.31
C ALA A 34 -24.78 -20.52 0.14
N VAL A 35 -25.22 -19.34 0.59
CA VAL A 35 -25.89 -19.17 1.88
C VAL A 35 -27.24 -19.88 1.92
N ASP A 36 -28.03 -19.79 0.84
CA ASP A 36 -29.31 -20.51 0.70
C ASP A 36 -29.12 -22.04 0.76
N MET A 37 -27.94 -22.54 0.41
CA MET A 37 -27.56 -23.95 0.55
C MET A 37 -27.12 -24.34 1.98
N GLY A 38 -27.16 -23.41 2.94
CA GLY A 38 -26.83 -23.64 4.34
C GLY A 38 -25.36 -23.38 4.71
N TYR A 39 -24.55 -22.83 3.81
CA TYR A 39 -23.16 -22.46 4.11
C TYR A 39 -23.08 -21.05 4.72
N THR A 40 -22.32 -20.88 5.79
CA THR A 40 -22.05 -19.55 6.37
C THR A 40 -20.63 -19.09 6.01
N PRO A 41 -20.42 -17.78 5.74
CA PRO A 41 -19.07 -17.22 5.67
C PRO A 41 -18.29 -17.48 6.96
N GLY A 42 -17.01 -17.82 6.83
CA GLY A 42 -16.11 -17.94 7.98
C GLY A 42 -15.83 -16.57 8.62
N VAL A 43 -15.48 -16.56 9.91
CA VAL A 43 -15.24 -15.33 10.67
C VAL A 43 -14.16 -14.45 10.04
N LEU A 44 -13.05 -15.04 9.59
CA LEU A 44 -11.98 -14.29 8.91
C LEU A 44 -12.42 -13.71 7.56
N ALA A 45 -13.35 -14.37 6.86
CA ALA A 45 -13.92 -13.83 5.62
C ALA A 45 -14.78 -12.59 5.90
N LEU A 46 -15.51 -12.58 7.02
CA LEU A 46 -16.26 -11.41 7.46
C LEU A 46 -15.33 -10.24 7.83
N PHE A 47 -14.26 -10.49 8.58
CA PHE A 47 -13.26 -9.46 8.88
C PHE A 47 -12.61 -8.92 7.62
N TYR A 48 -12.24 -9.80 6.68
CA TYR A 48 -11.69 -9.35 5.40
C TYR A 48 -12.69 -8.45 4.66
N LYS A 49 -13.93 -8.89 4.46
CA LYS A 49 -14.97 -8.16 3.72
C LYS A 49 -15.27 -6.78 4.33
N VAL A 50 -15.42 -6.73 5.66
CA VAL A 50 -15.79 -5.49 6.37
C VAL A 50 -14.61 -4.54 6.57
N ALA A 51 -13.44 -5.06 6.94
CA ALA A 51 -12.32 -4.23 7.39
C ALA A 51 -11.37 -3.88 6.24
N ILE A 52 -10.90 -4.87 5.48
CA ILE A 52 -9.83 -4.68 4.48
C ILE A 52 -10.42 -4.49 3.08
N GLY A 53 -11.36 -5.34 2.67
CA GLY A 53 -11.99 -5.30 1.35
C GLY A 53 -12.81 -4.03 1.11
N SER A 54 -13.35 -3.41 2.18
CA SER A 54 -13.97 -2.08 2.13
C SER A 54 -12.95 -0.93 2.03
N GLY A 55 -11.68 -1.20 2.31
CA GLY A 55 -10.62 -0.20 2.42
C GLY A 55 -10.58 0.58 3.74
N VAL A 56 -11.48 0.32 4.69
CA VAL A 56 -11.59 1.12 5.92
C VAL A 56 -10.40 0.93 6.86
N ALA A 57 -10.06 -0.32 7.20
CA ALA A 57 -9.00 -0.63 8.16
C ALA A 57 -7.62 -0.04 7.78
N PRO A 58 -7.08 -0.23 6.57
CA PRO A 58 -5.79 0.35 6.22
C PRO A 58 -5.80 1.88 6.30
N LEU A 59 -6.90 2.56 5.95
CA LEU A 59 -7.03 4.01 6.05
C LEU A 59 -7.07 4.50 7.50
N VAL A 60 -7.77 3.79 8.39
CA VAL A 60 -7.80 4.11 9.83
C VAL A 60 -6.44 3.90 10.47
N ILE A 61 -5.72 2.83 10.11
CA ILE A 61 -4.35 2.61 10.58
C ILE A 61 -3.43 3.75 10.08
N PHE A 62 -3.57 4.15 8.82
CA PHE A 62 -2.78 5.23 8.23
C PHE A 62 -3.07 6.61 8.83
N MET A 63 -4.31 6.87 9.24
CA MET A 63 -4.67 8.02 10.08
C MET A 63 -3.93 7.99 11.42
N GLY A 64 -3.84 6.81 12.06
CA GLY A 64 -3.04 6.64 13.27
C GLY A 64 -1.55 6.95 13.05
N VAL A 65 -0.97 6.53 11.93
CA VAL A 65 0.40 6.91 11.54
C VAL A 65 0.54 8.43 11.42
N GLY A 66 -0.43 9.11 10.80
CA GLY A 66 -0.46 10.57 10.72
C GLY A 66 -0.47 11.26 12.08
N ALA A 67 -1.24 10.73 13.04
CA ALA A 67 -1.31 11.24 14.42
C ALA A 67 -0.02 10.98 15.24
N MET A 68 0.75 9.96 14.88
CA MET A 68 2.03 9.64 15.52
C MET A 68 3.22 10.41 14.91
N THR A 69 3.07 10.99 13.73
CA THR A 69 4.16 11.62 12.97
C THR A 69 4.41 13.07 13.41
N ASP A 70 5.68 13.45 13.66
CA ASP A 70 6.10 14.85 13.87
C ASP A 70 6.70 15.44 12.59
N PHE A 71 6.07 16.51 12.09
CA PHE A 71 6.54 17.25 10.91
C PHE A 71 7.58 18.33 11.23
N GLY A 72 7.90 18.59 12.50
CA GLY A 72 8.91 19.56 12.89
C GLY A 72 10.23 19.40 12.13
N PRO A 73 10.84 18.19 12.13
CA PRO A 73 12.09 17.95 11.40
C PRO A 73 11.97 18.15 9.89
N LEU A 74 10.86 17.72 9.28
CA LEU A 74 10.61 17.84 7.84
C LEU A 74 10.46 19.30 7.42
N LEU A 75 9.63 20.05 8.15
CA LEU A 75 9.40 21.47 7.93
C LEU A 75 10.67 22.28 8.19
N ALA A 76 11.50 21.88 9.16
CA ALA A 76 12.71 22.61 9.47
C ALA A 76 13.75 22.58 8.33
N ASN A 77 13.82 21.47 7.58
CA ASN A 77 14.64 21.38 6.37
C ASN A 77 13.84 20.78 5.20
N PRO A 78 13.06 21.61 4.47
CA PRO A 78 12.16 21.13 3.42
C PRO A 78 12.87 20.42 2.26
N ARG A 79 14.18 20.66 2.06
CA ARG A 79 14.97 19.97 1.03
C ARG A 79 14.98 18.45 1.23
N THR A 80 14.75 17.99 2.47
CA THR A 80 14.65 16.56 2.79
C THR A 80 13.45 15.88 2.13
N LEU A 81 12.41 16.62 1.70
CA LEU A 81 11.31 16.08 0.89
C LEU A 81 11.80 15.48 -0.42
N LEU A 82 12.83 16.06 -1.04
CA LEU A 82 13.39 15.56 -2.30
C LEU A 82 14.13 14.23 -2.12
N LEU A 83 14.72 13.99 -0.94
CA LEU A 83 15.27 12.68 -0.60
C LEU A 83 14.14 11.64 -0.49
N GLY A 84 13.00 12.04 0.06
CA GLY A 84 11.79 11.21 0.09
C GLY A 84 11.28 10.87 -1.32
N ALA A 85 11.32 11.82 -2.25
CA ALA A 85 10.95 11.58 -3.65
C ALA A 85 11.87 10.55 -4.32
N ALA A 86 13.19 10.67 -4.16
CA ALA A 86 14.14 9.70 -4.67
C ALA A 86 14.01 8.33 -4.00
N ALA A 87 13.66 8.27 -2.71
CA ALA A 87 13.46 7.02 -2.00
C ALA A 87 12.32 6.17 -2.59
N GLN A 88 11.32 6.79 -3.23
CA GLN A 88 10.23 6.06 -3.89
C GLN A 88 10.65 5.37 -5.20
N PHE A 89 11.86 5.64 -5.72
CA PHE A 89 12.38 4.95 -6.90
C PHE A 89 12.39 3.42 -6.74
N GLY A 90 12.58 2.93 -5.50
CA GLY A 90 12.52 1.51 -5.18
C GLY A 90 11.22 0.85 -5.63
N ILE A 91 10.07 1.53 -5.50
CA ILE A 91 8.78 1.02 -5.97
C ILE A 91 8.82 0.75 -7.47
N PHE A 92 9.22 1.74 -8.26
CA PHE A 92 9.25 1.64 -9.71
C PHE A 92 10.27 0.59 -10.19
N ALA A 93 11.43 0.52 -9.54
CA ALA A 93 12.43 -0.51 -9.83
C ALA A 93 11.89 -1.91 -9.56
N THR A 94 11.15 -2.11 -8.47
CA THR A 94 10.50 -3.40 -8.15
C THR A 94 9.40 -3.76 -9.15
N VAL A 95 8.59 -2.79 -9.60
CA VAL A 95 7.59 -3.02 -10.67
C VAL A 95 8.28 -3.46 -11.96
N LEU A 96 9.33 -2.76 -12.39
CA LEU A 96 10.10 -3.14 -13.58
C LEU A 96 10.72 -4.52 -13.42
N GLY A 97 11.23 -4.87 -12.23
CA GLY A 97 11.74 -6.20 -11.92
C GLY A 97 10.66 -7.28 -12.08
N ALA A 98 9.46 -7.06 -11.52
CA ALA A 98 8.35 -8.00 -11.65
C ALA A 98 7.89 -8.18 -13.11
N LEU A 99 7.80 -7.10 -13.88
CA LEU A 99 7.49 -7.18 -15.31
C LEU A 99 8.59 -7.86 -16.12
N THR A 100 9.85 -7.69 -15.72
CA THR A 100 11.00 -8.36 -16.35
C THR A 100 10.98 -9.87 -16.08
N LEU A 101 10.61 -10.30 -14.86
CA LEU A 101 10.40 -11.73 -14.55
C LEU A 101 9.29 -12.35 -15.40
N ASN A 102 8.23 -11.59 -15.67
CA ASN A 102 7.16 -11.98 -16.59
C ASN A 102 7.66 -12.06 -18.04
N TYR A 103 8.44 -11.07 -18.49
CA TYR A 103 9.01 -11.05 -19.84
C TYR A 103 9.93 -12.25 -20.12
N PHE A 104 10.74 -12.67 -19.14
CA PHE A 104 11.59 -13.85 -19.24
C PHE A 104 10.84 -15.18 -19.06
N GLY A 105 9.53 -15.16 -18.83
CA GLY A 105 8.70 -16.35 -18.68
C GLY A 105 8.99 -17.17 -17.42
N LEU A 106 9.65 -16.58 -16.41
CA LEU A 106 9.96 -17.27 -15.15
C LEU A 106 8.72 -17.39 -14.28
N ILE A 107 8.02 -16.26 -14.10
CA ILE A 107 6.80 -16.17 -13.29
C ILE A 107 5.86 -15.18 -13.97
N ALA A 108 4.61 -15.60 -14.20
CA ALA A 108 3.60 -14.76 -14.82
C ALA A 108 3.11 -13.68 -13.83
N PHE A 109 3.37 -12.42 -14.14
CA PHE A 109 2.82 -11.28 -13.40
C PHE A 109 2.05 -10.37 -14.34
N THR A 110 0.78 -10.13 -14.02
CA THR A 110 0.00 -9.07 -14.66
C THR A 110 0.46 -7.70 -14.17
N LEU A 111 0.17 -6.65 -14.92
CA LEU A 111 0.53 -5.28 -14.52
C LEU A 111 -0.06 -4.87 -13.16
N PRO A 112 -1.33 -5.15 -12.81
CA PRO A 112 -1.87 -4.85 -11.48
C PRO A 112 -1.15 -5.59 -10.35
N GLN A 113 -0.78 -6.85 -10.57
CA GLN A 113 0.00 -7.63 -9.60
C GLN A 113 1.41 -7.08 -9.43
N ALA A 114 2.09 -6.76 -10.53
CA ALA A 114 3.42 -6.14 -10.50
C ALA A 114 3.39 -4.79 -9.77
N ALA A 115 2.36 -3.97 -10.00
CA ALA A 115 2.15 -2.70 -9.30
C ALA A 115 1.94 -2.90 -7.78
N ALA A 116 1.12 -3.87 -7.39
CA ALA A 116 0.89 -4.21 -5.98
C ALA A 116 2.17 -4.69 -5.27
N ILE A 117 2.99 -5.50 -5.95
CA ILE A 117 4.31 -5.96 -5.44
C ILE A 117 5.26 -4.78 -5.29
N GLY A 118 5.24 -3.84 -6.23
CA GLY A 118 6.10 -2.65 -6.22
C GLY A 118 6.01 -1.83 -4.94
N ILE A 119 4.81 -1.68 -4.37
CA ILE A 119 4.61 -0.82 -3.18
C ILE A 119 5.40 -1.28 -1.96
N ILE A 120 5.82 -2.55 -1.90
CA ILE A 120 6.73 -3.04 -0.85
C ILE A 120 8.00 -2.17 -0.78
N GLY A 121 8.49 -1.69 -1.93
CA GLY A 121 9.67 -0.82 -2.02
C GLY A 121 9.50 0.55 -1.34
N GLY A 122 8.25 0.97 -1.07
CA GLY A 122 7.96 2.20 -0.32
C GLY A 122 8.09 2.05 1.20
N ALA A 123 8.24 0.81 1.70
CA ALA A 123 8.35 0.48 3.12
C ALA A 123 7.21 1.04 3.99
N ASP A 124 5.99 1.11 3.42
CA ASP A 124 4.78 1.55 4.11
C ASP A 124 3.68 0.46 4.09
N GLY A 125 3.51 -0.22 5.22
CA GLY A 125 2.62 -1.38 5.36
C GLY A 125 1.14 -1.05 5.11
N PRO A 126 0.54 -0.06 5.79
CA PRO A 126 -0.85 0.34 5.56
C PRO A 126 -1.16 0.68 4.10
N THR A 127 -0.26 1.38 3.40
CA THR A 127 -0.42 1.72 1.98
C THR A 127 -0.26 0.49 1.09
N ALA A 128 0.70 -0.41 1.39
CA ALA A 128 0.86 -1.67 0.67
C ALA A 128 -0.39 -2.56 0.77
N ILE A 129 -0.98 -2.65 1.97
CA ILE A 129 -2.25 -3.37 2.20
C ILE A 129 -3.39 -2.71 1.42
N TYR A 130 -3.48 -1.38 1.45
CA TYR A 130 -4.53 -0.65 0.73
C TYR A 130 -4.47 -0.87 -0.78
N LEU A 131 -3.28 -0.71 -1.38
CA LEU A 131 -3.15 -0.82 -2.83
C LEU A 131 -3.29 -2.27 -3.30
N SER A 132 -2.68 -3.23 -2.59
CA SER A 132 -2.84 -4.66 -2.93
C SER A 132 -4.28 -5.13 -2.78
N GLY A 133 -5.00 -4.66 -1.75
CA GLY A 133 -6.42 -4.93 -1.58
C GLY A 133 -7.31 -4.40 -2.73
N LYS A 134 -6.83 -3.40 -3.49
CA LYS A 134 -7.53 -2.86 -4.67
C LYS A 134 -7.06 -3.44 -6.00
N LEU A 135 -5.76 -3.68 -6.17
CA LEU A 135 -5.15 -4.08 -7.44
C LEU A 135 -4.95 -5.59 -7.60
N ALA A 136 -4.58 -6.28 -6.52
CA ALA A 136 -4.30 -7.72 -6.54
C ALA A 136 -4.70 -8.36 -5.19
N PRO A 137 -6.01 -8.45 -4.89
CA PRO A 137 -6.51 -8.94 -3.61
C PRO A 137 -6.01 -10.35 -3.26
N GLU A 138 -5.77 -11.18 -4.28
CA GLU A 138 -5.26 -12.53 -4.19
C GLU A 138 -3.79 -12.60 -3.73
N LEU A 139 -3.01 -11.53 -3.92
CA LEU A 139 -1.60 -11.43 -3.50
C LEU A 139 -1.41 -10.71 -2.17
N LEU A 140 -2.47 -10.17 -1.58
CA LEU A 140 -2.42 -9.37 -0.34
C LEU A 140 -1.63 -10.08 0.77
N GLY A 141 -1.87 -11.37 0.97
CA GLY A 141 -1.21 -12.13 2.05
C GLY A 141 0.31 -12.14 1.92
N ALA A 142 0.82 -12.50 0.74
CA ALA A 142 2.26 -12.54 0.48
C ALA A 142 2.89 -11.14 0.54
N ILE A 143 2.22 -10.14 -0.02
CA ILE A 143 2.67 -8.74 -0.02
C ILE A 143 2.78 -8.21 1.42
N ALA A 144 1.74 -8.39 2.23
CA ALA A 144 1.73 -7.88 3.60
C ALA A 144 2.80 -8.55 4.48
N VAL A 145 2.96 -9.87 4.37
CA VAL A 145 3.99 -10.61 5.10
C VAL A 145 5.39 -10.14 4.70
N ALA A 146 5.65 -10.02 3.40
CA ALA A 146 6.93 -9.55 2.88
C ALA A 146 7.21 -8.10 3.32
N ALA A 147 6.21 -7.22 3.25
CA ALA A 147 6.33 -5.82 3.62
C ALA A 147 6.80 -5.64 5.06
N TYR A 148 6.09 -6.21 6.04
CA TYR A 148 6.49 -6.07 7.45
C TYR A 148 7.78 -6.82 7.79
N SER A 149 8.01 -7.98 7.17
CA SER A 149 9.27 -8.72 7.36
C SER A 149 10.47 -7.91 6.86
N TYR A 150 10.39 -7.33 5.68
CA TYR A 150 11.49 -6.55 5.11
C TYR A 150 11.70 -5.20 5.80
N MET A 151 10.64 -4.55 6.28
CA MET A 151 10.76 -3.36 7.14
C MET A 151 11.55 -3.67 8.43
N ALA A 152 11.32 -4.83 9.04
CA ALA A 152 12.06 -5.26 10.22
C ALA A 152 13.54 -5.59 9.91
N LEU A 153 13.87 -5.91 8.66
CA LEU A 153 15.23 -6.19 8.20
C LEU A 153 16.00 -4.94 7.76
N VAL A 154 15.41 -3.74 7.83
CA VAL A 154 16.12 -2.48 7.50
C VAL A 154 17.46 -2.33 8.25
N PRO A 155 17.58 -2.64 9.56
CA PRO A 155 18.87 -2.59 10.25
C PRO A 155 19.92 -3.57 9.73
N LEU A 156 19.51 -4.63 9.03
CA LEU A 156 20.41 -5.59 8.39
C LEU A 156 20.79 -5.13 6.98
N ILE A 157 19.83 -4.62 6.20
CA ILE A 157 20.00 -4.32 4.78
C ILE A 157 20.61 -2.92 4.56
N GLN A 158 20.15 -1.92 5.30
CA GLN A 158 20.53 -0.53 5.08
C GLN A 158 22.01 -0.25 5.42
N PRO A 159 22.58 -0.69 6.55
CA PRO A 159 23.95 -0.32 6.90
C PRO A 159 25.02 -0.84 5.92
N PRO A 160 24.97 -2.07 5.39
CA PRO A 160 25.88 -2.52 4.34
C PRO A 160 25.81 -1.65 3.07
N ILE A 161 24.61 -1.26 2.63
CA ILE A 161 24.43 -0.37 1.46
C ILE A 161 25.07 0.99 1.73
N MET A 162 24.83 1.57 2.91
CA MET A 162 25.48 2.83 3.31
C MET A 162 27.00 2.70 3.29
N LYS A 163 27.53 1.56 3.77
CA LYS A 163 28.97 1.28 3.76
C LYS A 163 29.56 1.18 2.35
N ALA A 164 28.80 0.63 1.40
CA ALA A 164 29.21 0.44 0.02
C ALA A 164 29.17 1.72 -0.83
N LEU A 165 28.19 2.60 -0.60
CA LEU A 165 27.94 3.75 -1.48
C LEU A 165 28.49 5.10 -0.97
N THR A 166 28.55 5.30 0.35
CA THR A 166 28.96 6.60 0.90
C THR A 166 30.42 6.60 1.32
N THR A 167 31.09 7.75 1.29
CA THR A 167 32.47 7.91 1.73
C THR A 167 32.58 8.30 3.21
N GLU A 168 33.75 8.10 3.84
CA GLU A 168 33.96 8.54 5.22
C GLU A 168 33.86 10.06 5.41
N THR A 169 34.26 10.83 4.39
CA THR A 169 34.21 12.29 4.42
C THR A 169 32.77 12.77 4.44
N GLU A 170 31.88 12.19 3.61
CA GLU A 170 30.44 12.49 3.60
C GLU A 170 29.77 12.13 4.94
N ARG A 171 30.11 10.97 5.52
CA ARG A 171 29.54 10.52 6.82
C ARG A 171 29.90 11.43 7.99
N LYS A 172 30.98 12.20 7.88
CA LYS A 172 31.48 13.12 8.93
C LYS A 172 30.94 14.55 8.78
N ILE A 173 30.07 14.82 7.80
CA ILE A 173 29.44 16.13 7.61
C ILE A 173 28.59 16.47 8.84
N ARG A 174 28.81 17.67 9.42
CA ARG A 174 28.02 18.17 10.56
C ARG A 174 26.69 18.72 10.07
N MET A 175 25.59 18.13 10.55
CA MET A 175 24.25 18.67 10.29
C MET A 175 24.01 19.91 11.16
N VAL A 176 23.50 20.97 10.55
CA VAL A 176 23.12 22.20 11.25
C VAL A 176 21.91 21.96 12.15
N GLN A 177 21.81 22.74 13.23
CA GLN A 177 20.62 22.73 14.07
C GLN A 177 19.39 23.16 13.24
N LEU A 178 18.30 22.43 13.44
CA LEU A 178 17.05 22.66 12.72
C LEU A 178 16.46 24.01 13.12
N ARG A 179 15.88 24.73 12.14
CA ARG A 179 15.15 25.98 12.42
C ARG A 179 13.95 25.71 13.34
N THR A 180 13.58 26.72 14.12
CA THR A 180 12.35 26.66 14.91
C THR A 180 11.14 26.72 13.98
N VAL A 181 10.30 25.70 14.04
CA VAL A 181 9.06 25.62 13.25
C VAL A 181 7.91 26.18 14.06
N SER A 182 7.19 27.14 13.50
CA SER A 182 6.07 27.77 14.21
C SER A 182 4.89 26.80 14.36
N LYS A 183 4.09 26.96 15.44
CA LYS A 183 2.87 26.15 15.63
C LYS A 183 1.88 26.33 14.47
N ARG A 184 1.79 27.54 13.91
CA ARG A 184 0.94 27.84 12.75
C ARG A 184 1.39 27.07 11.50
N GLU A 185 2.70 27.03 11.23
CA GLU A 185 3.26 26.28 10.09
C GLU A 185 2.96 24.78 10.21
N LYS A 186 3.08 24.20 11.41
CA LYS A 186 2.72 22.79 11.65
C LYS A 186 1.23 22.51 11.38
N ILE A 187 0.34 23.43 11.78
CA ILE A 187 -1.12 23.27 11.58
C ILE A 187 -1.52 23.47 10.12
N LEU A 188 -0.93 24.44 9.43
CA LEU A 188 -1.26 24.72 8.02
C LEU A 188 -0.69 23.66 7.07
N PHE A 189 0.43 23.02 7.42
CA PHE A 189 1.08 22.02 6.58
C PHE A 189 0.14 20.90 6.07
N PRO A 190 -0.57 20.14 6.92
CA PRO A 190 -1.46 19.08 6.44
C PRO A 190 -2.61 19.61 5.56
N VAL A 191 -3.08 20.82 5.80
CA VAL A 191 -4.14 21.46 4.98
C VAL A 191 -3.61 21.82 3.59
N VAL A 192 -2.43 22.44 3.52
CA VAL A 192 -1.78 22.77 2.25
C VAL A 192 -1.43 21.50 1.48
N LEU A 193 -0.91 20.47 2.16
CA LEU A 193 -0.62 19.17 1.56
C LEU A 193 -1.89 18.55 0.97
N LEU A 194 -3.00 18.53 1.71
CA LEU A 194 -4.27 17.99 1.24
C LEU A 194 -4.81 18.75 0.02
N MET A 195 -4.76 20.09 0.02
CA MET A 195 -5.16 20.89 -1.15
C MET A 195 -4.30 20.56 -2.38
N LEU A 196 -3.00 20.40 -2.19
CA LEU A 196 -2.07 20.07 -3.27
C LEU A 196 -2.35 18.67 -3.84
N VAL A 197 -2.66 17.69 -2.98
CA VAL A 197 -3.09 16.35 -3.39
C VAL A 197 -4.39 16.39 -4.17
N ALA A 198 -5.38 17.15 -3.68
CA ALA A 198 -6.67 17.29 -4.37
C ALA A 198 -6.54 17.90 -5.77
N LEU A 199 -5.57 18.81 -5.98
CA LEU A 199 -5.33 19.45 -7.26
C LEU A 199 -4.49 18.62 -8.23
N LEU A 200 -3.44 17.93 -7.75
CA LEU A 200 -2.47 17.27 -8.62
C LEU A 200 -2.67 15.75 -8.77
N LEU A 201 -3.13 15.07 -7.72
CA LEU A 201 -3.28 13.62 -7.69
C LEU A 201 -4.47 13.19 -6.81
N PRO A 202 -5.71 13.37 -7.31
CA PRO A 202 -6.92 13.12 -6.51
C PRO A 202 -7.08 11.66 -6.09
N ASP A 203 -6.51 10.71 -6.84
CA ASP A 203 -6.55 9.28 -6.49
C ASP A 203 -5.83 8.96 -5.18
N ALA A 204 -4.86 9.80 -4.76
CA ALA A 204 -4.16 9.67 -3.48
C ALA A 204 -4.90 10.35 -2.31
N ALA A 205 -6.00 11.07 -2.58
CA ALA A 205 -6.77 11.80 -1.58
C ALA A 205 -7.27 10.94 -0.40
N PRO A 206 -7.80 9.71 -0.56
CA PRO A 206 -8.25 8.93 0.60
C PRO A 206 -7.11 8.57 1.55
N LEU A 207 -5.92 8.24 1.03
CA LEU A 207 -4.75 7.92 1.85
C LEU A 207 -4.19 9.18 2.53
N LEU A 208 -3.80 10.17 1.73
CA LEU A 208 -3.16 11.38 2.26
C LEU A 208 -4.12 12.26 3.05
N GLY A 209 -5.42 12.23 2.74
CA GLY A 209 -6.46 12.90 3.52
C GLY A 209 -6.61 12.32 4.92
N MET A 210 -6.71 10.99 5.05
CA MET A 210 -6.79 10.32 6.35
C MET A 210 -5.50 10.53 7.17
N PHE A 211 -4.35 10.52 6.51
CA PHE A 211 -3.06 10.84 7.12
C PHE A 211 -2.99 12.29 7.62
N CYS A 212 -3.39 13.26 6.78
CA CYS A 212 -3.42 14.68 7.14
C CYS A 212 -4.43 14.97 8.26
N PHE A 213 -5.56 14.28 8.27
CA PHE A 213 -6.55 14.37 9.35
C PHE A 213 -5.98 13.87 10.68
N GLY A 214 -5.33 12.71 10.66
CA GLY A 214 -4.58 12.21 11.82
C GLY A 214 -3.55 13.22 12.32
N ASN A 215 -2.81 13.84 11.40
CA ASN A 215 -1.81 14.83 11.76
C ASN A 215 -2.39 16.11 12.37
N LEU A 216 -3.52 16.60 11.85
CA LEU A 216 -4.17 17.81 12.35
C LEU A 216 -4.72 17.64 13.78
N MET A 217 -5.08 16.41 14.17
CA MET A 217 -5.56 16.10 15.53
C MET A 217 -4.44 16.05 16.59
N ARG A 218 -3.17 15.98 16.17
CA ARG A 218 -1.99 15.92 17.05
C ARG A 218 -1.54 17.30 17.51
#